data_AF-A0A2N5XFC7-F1
#
_entry.id   AF-A0A2N5XFC7-F1
#
_cell.length_a   1.000
_cell.length_b   1.000
_cell.length_c   1.000
_cell.angle_alpha   90.00
_cell.angle_beta   90.00
_cell.angle_gamma   90.00
#
_symmetry.space_group_name_H-M   'P 1'
#
loop_
_entity.id
_entity.type
_entity.pdbx_description
1 polymer ?
#
loop_
_entity_poly.entity_id
_entity_poly.type
_entity_poly.pdbx_seq_one_letter_code
_entity_poly.pdbx_strand_id
1 'polypeptide(L)'
;MFLAAADNAAWCRAVCRLHGAPGRLGPRVWASGRRTPPLYPDAVTLSPDAVAADVLAGIDTEAAGASVKDSFARLDLAPHGFDVLFEAQWIHRPAHPPTPAPPPDASGGPVWREVDGPEE
;
A
#
# COMPACT_ATOMS: atom_id res chain seq x y z
N MET A 1 -6.18 0.22 -12.22
CA MET A 1 -6.12 -0.71 -11.08
C MET A 1 -4.68 -1.04 -10.69
N PHE A 2 -3.91 -1.77 -11.52
CA PHE A 2 -2.50 -2.12 -11.25
C PHE A 2 -1.63 -0.98 -10.68
N LEU A 3 -1.63 0.21 -11.30
CA LEU A 3 -0.88 1.36 -10.80
C LEU A 3 -1.28 1.78 -9.37
N ALA A 4 -2.57 1.77 -9.06
CA ALA A 4 -3.05 2.13 -7.71
C ALA A 4 -2.71 1.05 -6.67
N ALA A 5 -2.74 -0.23 -7.05
CA ALA A 5 -2.25 -1.33 -6.21
C ALA A 5 -0.75 -1.19 -5.91
N ALA A 6 0.04 -0.86 -6.94
CA ALA A 6 1.48 -0.65 -6.84
C ALA A 6 1.89 0.62 -6.07
N ASP A 7 1.05 1.66 -6.07
CA ASP A 7 1.22 2.94 -5.33
C ASP A 7 0.74 2.88 -3.87
N ASN A 8 -0.20 1.98 -3.56
CA ASN A 8 -0.54 1.62 -2.18
C ASN A 8 0.51 0.68 -1.56
N ALA A 9 0.99 -0.32 -2.29
CA ALA A 9 2.35 -0.80 -2.07
C ALA A 9 3.33 0.34 -2.39
N ALA A 10 4.62 0.23 -2.10
CA ALA A 10 5.50 1.41 -2.01
C ALA A 10 5.10 2.40 -0.87
N TRP A 11 3.86 2.89 -0.73
CA TRP A 11 3.40 3.63 0.46
C TRP A 11 3.42 2.75 1.73
N CYS A 12 2.67 1.63 1.76
CA CYS A 12 2.72 0.70 2.90
C CYS A 12 4.15 0.24 3.17
N ARG A 13 4.93 -0.03 2.12
CA ARG A 13 6.35 -0.40 2.21
C ARG A 13 7.22 0.71 2.80
N ALA A 14 6.99 1.97 2.46
CA ALA A 14 7.75 3.12 2.94
C ALA A 14 7.50 3.32 4.45
N VAL A 15 6.24 3.25 4.88
CA VAL A 15 5.87 3.31 6.30
C VAL A 15 6.48 2.13 7.06
N CYS A 16 6.25 0.90 6.61
CA CYS A 16 6.76 -0.28 7.33
C CYS A 16 8.31 -0.32 7.34
N ARG A 17 8.99 0.26 6.33
CA ARG A 17 10.45 0.47 6.34
C ARG A 17 10.90 1.42 7.46
N LEU A 18 10.18 2.53 7.70
CA LEU A 18 10.47 3.46 8.81
C LEU A 18 10.34 2.76 10.19
N HIS A 19 9.45 1.77 10.29
CA HIS A 19 9.28 0.93 11.49
C HIS A 19 10.15 -0.36 11.50
N GLY A 20 11.17 -0.46 10.64
CA GLY A 20 12.11 -1.60 10.64
C GLY A 20 11.53 -2.93 10.12
N ALA A 21 10.44 -2.88 9.36
CA ALA A 21 9.78 -4.04 8.75
C ALA A 21 9.43 -3.75 7.26
N PRO A 22 10.42 -3.53 6.37
CA PRO A 22 10.17 -3.09 4.99
C PRO A 22 9.40 -4.10 4.11
N GLY A 23 9.24 -5.35 4.57
CA GLY A 23 8.72 -6.45 3.77
C GLY A 23 9.57 -6.77 2.52
N ARG A 24 9.08 -7.69 1.71
CA ARG A 24 9.63 -8.06 0.39
C ARG A 24 8.61 -7.68 -0.69
N LEU A 25 9.11 -7.10 -1.77
CA LEU A 25 8.32 -6.82 -2.97
C LEU A 25 8.56 -7.94 -3.99
N GLY A 26 7.52 -8.70 -4.32
CA GLY A 26 7.50 -9.68 -5.39
C GLY A 26 6.68 -9.22 -6.60
N PRO A 27 6.56 -10.05 -7.65
CA PRO A 27 5.80 -9.71 -8.86
C PRO A 27 4.28 -9.72 -8.65
N ARG A 28 3.77 -10.51 -7.69
CA ARG A 28 2.34 -10.65 -7.41
C ARG A 28 1.89 -10.05 -6.08
N VAL A 29 2.80 -9.91 -5.12
CA VAL A 29 2.50 -9.52 -3.73
C VAL A 29 3.66 -8.70 -3.17
N TRP A 30 3.37 -7.66 -2.39
CA TRP A 30 4.29 -7.17 -1.35
C TRP A 30 3.82 -7.73 0.00
N ALA A 31 4.74 -8.28 0.79
CA ALA A 31 4.42 -8.90 2.08
C ALA A 31 5.50 -8.68 3.15
N SER A 32 5.10 -8.62 4.42
CA SER A 32 5.95 -8.48 5.59
C SER A 32 5.83 -9.69 6.53
N GLY A 33 6.93 -10.42 6.69
CA GLY A 33 7.05 -11.52 7.67
C GLY A 33 7.16 -11.06 9.14
N ARG A 34 6.74 -9.83 9.43
CA ARG A 34 6.61 -9.23 10.76
C ARG A 34 5.38 -8.34 10.75
N ARG A 35 4.58 -8.36 11.82
CA ARG A 35 3.39 -7.51 11.99
C ARG A 35 3.71 -6.04 11.67
N THR A 36 2.94 -5.47 10.75
CA THR A 36 3.05 -4.07 10.33
C THR A 36 2.44 -3.10 11.36
N PRO A 37 2.75 -1.79 11.27
CA PRO A 37 2.14 -0.79 12.15
C PRO A 37 0.60 -0.77 12.05
N PRO A 38 -0.12 -0.29 13.08
CA PRO A 38 -1.58 -0.18 13.04
C PRO A 38 -2.09 0.52 11.78
N LEU A 39 -3.20 0.03 11.21
CA LEU A 39 -3.82 0.49 9.96
C LEU A 39 -3.03 0.17 8.67
N TYR A 40 -1.88 -0.52 8.74
CA TYR A 40 -1.16 -1.03 7.58
C TYR A 40 -1.30 -2.57 7.49
N PRO A 41 -1.56 -3.13 6.30
CA PRO A 41 -1.66 -4.58 6.13
C PRO A 41 -0.29 -5.25 6.05
N ASP A 42 -0.21 -6.51 6.48
CA ASP A 42 1.00 -7.33 6.35
C ASP A 42 1.28 -7.72 4.89
N ALA A 43 0.25 -7.75 4.03
CA ALA A 43 0.42 -7.97 2.59
C ALA A 43 -0.52 -7.12 1.71
N VAL A 44 -0.08 -6.84 0.49
CA VAL A 44 -0.85 -6.17 -0.58
C VAL A 44 -0.68 -6.94 -1.88
N THR A 45 -1.77 -7.36 -2.52
CA THR A 45 -1.70 -7.98 -3.86
C THR A 45 -1.45 -6.93 -4.94
N LEU A 46 -0.67 -7.32 -5.95
CA LEU A 46 -0.19 -6.48 -7.06
C LEU A 46 -0.62 -7.00 -8.44
N SER A 47 -1.03 -8.27 -8.51
CA SER A 47 -1.62 -8.91 -9.69
C SER A 47 -2.95 -9.58 -9.32
N PRO A 48 -3.96 -9.62 -10.21
CA PRO A 48 -5.14 -10.47 -10.04
C PRO A 48 -4.81 -11.97 -10.13
N ASP A 49 -3.61 -12.34 -10.61
CA ASP A 49 -3.10 -13.72 -10.64
C ASP A 49 -2.41 -14.14 -9.33
N ALA A 50 -2.51 -13.33 -8.27
CA ALA A 50 -2.04 -13.68 -6.94
C ALA A 50 -2.88 -14.83 -6.37
N VAL A 51 -2.22 -15.85 -5.82
CA VAL A 51 -2.87 -16.96 -5.12
C VAL A 51 -2.56 -16.90 -3.62
N ALA A 52 -3.35 -17.59 -2.80
CA ALA A 52 -3.18 -17.61 -1.34
C ALA A 52 -1.73 -17.94 -0.92
N ALA A 53 -1.08 -18.86 -1.61
CA ALA A 53 0.32 -19.23 -1.35
C ALA A 53 1.33 -18.08 -1.59
N ASP A 54 1.09 -17.17 -2.55
CA ASP A 54 1.97 -16.00 -2.76
C ASP A 54 1.93 -15.03 -1.56
N VAL A 55 0.79 -14.99 -0.84
CA VAL A 55 0.58 -14.14 0.34
C VAL A 55 1.07 -14.82 1.61
N LEU A 56 0.60 -16.04 1.88
CA LEU A 56 0.83 -16.75 3.14
C LEU A 56 2.32 -17.10 3.34
N ALA A 57 3.07 -17.35 2.27
CA ALA A 57 4.52 -17.55 2.35
C ALA A 57 5.33 -16.28 2.70
N GLY A 58 4.68 -15.10 2.69
CA GLY A 58 5.32 -13.80 2.87
C GLY A 58 5.00 -13.09 4.19
N ILE A 59 4.04 -13.60 4.98
CA ILE A 59 3.56 -13.00 6.23
C ILE A 59 3.74 -13.95 7.41
N ASP A 60 3.75 -13.40 8.63
CA ASP A 60 3.57 -14.20 9.84
C ASP A 60 2.10 -14.67 9.91
N THR A 61 1.88 -15.99 10.01
CA THR A 61 0.56 -16.62 10.22
C THR A 61 0.45 -17.36 11.56
N GLU A 62 1.51 -17.38 12.36
CA GLU A 62 1.54 -18.09 13.65
C GLU A 62 0.89 -17.24 14.75
N ALA A 63 1.10 -15.91 14.70
CA ALA A 63 0.41 -14.96 15.56
C ALA A 63 -0.95 -14.53 14.98
N ALA A 64 -1.96 -14.33 15.84
CA ALA A 64 -3.22 -13.71 15.41
C ALA A 64 -3.02 -12.26 14.91
N GLY A 65 -4.02 -11.72 14.22
CA GLY A 65 -4.03 -10.33 13.76
C GLY A 65 -3.30 -10.06 12.44
N ALA A 66 -2.95 -11.09 11.67
CA ALA A 66 -2.49 -10.92 10.30
C ALA A 66 -3.56 -10.22 9.45
N SER A 67 -3.16 -9.31 8.56
CA SER A 67 -4.11 -8.63 7.67
C SER A 67 -3.58 -8.49 6.24
N VAL A 68 -4.46 -8.69 5.27
CA VAL A 68 -4.14 -8.73 3.84
C VAL A 68 -5.05 -7.75 3.11
N LYS A 69 -4.45 -6.87 2.30
CA LYS A 69 -5.21 -6.09 1.33
C LYS A 69 -5.16 -6.78 -0.03
N ASP A 70 -6.19 -7.55 -0.34
CA ASP A 70 -6.40 -7.98 -1.71
C ASP A 70 -6.89 -6.80 -2.56
N SER A 71 -5.99 -6.23 -3.33
CA SER A 71 -6.23 -5.14 -4.26
C SER A 71 -7.22 -5.49 -5.38
N PHE A 72 -7.55 -6.77 -5.60
CA PHE A 72 -8.34 -7.25 -6.74
C PHE A 72 -9.61 -8.05 -6.38
N ALA A 73 -9.85 -8.36 -5.09
CA ALA A 73 -10.97 -9.18 -4.62
C ALA A 73 -11.11 -10.52 -5.39
N ARG A 74 -10.00 -11.27 -5.44
CA ARG A 74 -9.85 -12.59 -6.09
C ARG A 74 -9.39 -13.69 -5.14
N LEU A 75 -8.78 -13.35 -4.01
CA LEU A 75 -8.26 -14.32 -3.05
C LEU A 75 -9.37 -14.88 -2.15
N ASP A 76 -9.46 -16.21 -2.09
CA ASP A 76 -10.05 -16.90 -0.95
C ASP A 76 -8.95 -17.22 0.07
N LEU A 77 -9.08 -16.66 1.28
CA LEU A 77 -8.21 -16.91 2.44
C LEU A 77 -8.99 -17.51 3.62
N ALA A 78 -10.30 -17.78 3.47
CA ALA A 78 -11.13 -18.36 4.53
C ALA A 78 -10.64 -19.75 4.98
N PRO A 79 -10.14 -20.66 4.11
CA PRO A 79 -9.49 -21.91 4.52
C PRO A 79 -8.25 -21.74 5.41
N HIS A 80 -7.72 -20.52 5.52
CA HIS A 80 -6.55 -20.16 6.30
C HIS A 80 -6.89 -19.28 7.52
N GLY A 81 -8.17 -19.18 7.88
CA GLY A 81 -8.62 -18.46 9.08
C GLY A 81 -8.70 -16.94 8.93
N PHE A 82 -8.78 -16.43 7.70
CA PHE A 82 -9.01 -15.00 7.44
C PHE A 82 -10.48 -14.73 7.14
N ASP A 83 -11.02 -13.69 7.78
CA ASP A 83 -12.34 -13.13 7.48
C ASP A 83 -12.22 -11.83 6.67
N VAL A 84 -13.21 -11.54 5.82
CA VAL A 84 -13.29 -10.27 5.09
C VAL A 84 -13.71 -9.15 6.04
N LEU A 85 -12.78 -8.25 6.37
CA LEU A 85 -13.04 -7.11 7.25
C LEU A 85 -13.95 -6.05 6.61
N PHE A 86 -13.73 -5.76 5.33
CA PHE A 86 -14.55 -4.87 4.50
C PHE A 86 -14.16 -4.99 3.02
N GLU A 87 -15.05 -4.54 2.13
CA GLU A 87 -14.79 -4.40 0.69
C GLU A 87 -14.54 -2.93 0.32
N ALA A 88 -13.79 -2.69 -0.75
CA ALA A 88 -13.48 -1.35 -1.23
C ALA A 88 -13.27 -1.31 -2.75
N GLN A 89 -13.38 -0.11 -3.34
CA GLN A 89 -13.11 0.14 -4.76
C GLN A 89 -12.02 1.20 -4.93
N TRP A 90 -11.26 1.09 -6.02
CA TRP A 90 -10.21 2.07 -6.35
C TRP A 90 -10.81 3.34 -6.94
N ILE A 91 -10.57 4.48 -6.28
CA ILE A 91 -10.80 5.79 -6.86
C ILE A 91 -9.58 6.23 -7.69
N HIS A 92 -9.82 6.87 -8.83
CA HIS A 92 -8.76 7.54 -9.59
C HIS A 92 -9.31 8.79 -10.28
N ARG A 93 -8.45 9.80 -10.46
CA ARG A 93 -8.71 10.91 -11.38
C ARG A 93 -7.92 10.65 -12.67
N PRO A 94 -8.52 10.70 -13.86
CA PRO A 94 -7.77 10.67 -15.11
C PRO A 94 -6.70 11.78 -15.12
N ALA A 95 -5.50 11.45 -15.62
CA ALA A 95 -4.50 12.46 -15.90
C ALA A 95 -5.06 13.44 -16.94
N HIS A 96 -4.98 14.74 -16.64
CA HIS A 96 -5.21 15.77 -17.64
C HIS A 96 -3.92 15.94 -18.44
N PRO A 97 -3.96 16.37 -19.72
CA PRO A 97 -2.76 16.82 -20.42
C PRO A 97 -2.00 17.84 -19.56
N PRO A 98 -0.65 17.82 -19.56
CA PRO A 98 0.12 18.79 -18.81
C PRO A 98 -0.26 20.20 -19.29
N THR A 99 -0.71 21.04 -18.36
CA THR A 99 -0.83 22.48 -18.59
C THR A 99 0.54 22.99 -19.06
N PRO A 100 0.63 23.85 -20.10
CA PRO A 100 1.88 24.49 -20.46
C PRO A 100 2.54 25.09 -19.22
N ALA A 101 3.86 24.88 -19.08
CA ALA A 101 4.58 25.41 -17.93
C ALA A 101 4.35 26.93 -17.83
N PRO A 102 4.03 27.46 -16.63
CA PRO A 102 3.99 28.91 -16.45
C PRO A 102 5.36 29.51 -16.81
N PRO A 103 5.41 30.78 -17.24
CA PRO A 103 6.69 31.47 -17.43
C PRO A 103 7.52 31.42 -16.12
N PRO A 104 8.87 31.50 -16.22
CA PRO A 104 9.78 31.16 -15.11
C PRO A 104 9.67 32.07 -13.87
N ASP A 105 8.90 33.15 -13.96
CA ASP A 105 8.56 34.11 -12.91
C ASP A 105 7.22 33.80 -12.20
N ALA A 106 6.37 32.93 -12.77
CA ALA A 106 5.02 32.63 -12.29
C ALA A 106 4.88 31.26 -11.60
N SER A 107 5.97 30.67 -11.10
CA SER A 107 5.95 29.44 -10.30
C SER A 107 5.46 29.68 -8.87
N GLY A 108 4.25 30.24 -8.71
CA GLY A 108 3.57 30.44 -7.43
C GLY A 108 3.01 29.15 -6.82
N GLY A 109 3.81 28.08 -6.81
CA GLY A 109 3.49 26.86 -6.08
C GLY A 109 3.54 27.10 -4.56
N PRO A 110 2.90 26.24 -3.76
CA PRO A 110 2.98 26.34 -2.30
C PRO A 110 4.44 26.28 -1.85
N VAL A 111 4.89 27.30 -1.12
CA VAL A 111 6.20 27.33 -0.49
C VAL A 111 6.13 26.44 0.75
N TRP A 112 6.58 25.20 0.59
CA TRP A 112 6.73 24.28 1.71
C TRP A 112 7.92 24.71 2.58
N ARG A 113 7.70 24.76 3.88
CA ARG A 113 8.75 24.94 4.89
C ARG A 113 8.64 23.80 5.90
N GLU A 114 9.79 23.32 6.34
CA GLU A 114 9.88 22.43 7.49
C GLU A 114 9.46 23.20 8.76
N VAL A 115 8.67 22.54 9.61
CA VAL A 115 8.12 23.12 10.84
C VAL A 115 8.54 22.22 11.99
N ASP A 116 9.51 22.68 12.79
CA ASP A 116 10.21 21.87 13.79
C ASP A 116 9.39 21.57 15.07
N GLY A 117 8.17 22.09 15.17
CA GLY A 117 7.26 21.89 16.31
C GLY A 117 5.93 22.60 16.11
N PRO A 118 4.92 22.37 16.96
CA PRO A 118 3.66 23.12 16.89
C PRO A 118 3.92 24.62 17.11
N GLU A 119 3.26 25.46 16.30
CA GLU A 119 3.19 26.91 16.56
C GLU A 119 2.33 27.17 17.82
N GLU A 120 2.75 28.14 18.63
CA GLU A 120 2.13 28.53 19.92
C GLU A 120 0.96 29.51 19.75
#